data_AF-A0A367YRE4-F1
#
_entry.id   AF-A0A367YRE4-F1
#
_cell.length_a   1.000
_cell.length_b   1.000
_cell.length_c   1.000
_cell.angle_alpha   90.00
_cell.angle_beta   90.00
_cell.angle_gamma   90.00
#
_symmetry.space_group_name_H-M   'P 1'
#
loop_
_entity.id
_entity.type
_entity.pdbx_description
1 polymer ?
#
loop_
_entity_poly.entity_id
_entity_poly.type
_entity_poly.pdbx_seq_one_letter_code
_entity_poly.pdbx_strand_id
1 'polypeptide(L)'
;MSVSNRAELIAGYADGVPVRELARRFNVHRGTVREIARQAGLAARRPELPDAIRQDVAQLYAGGMTLAQVAARLAVSHEAVRSAVLACGGTIRAGGRRRGGA
;
A
#
# COMPACT_ATOMS: atom_id res chain seq x y z
N MET A 1 -24.87 -10.38 -7.52
CA MET A 1 -24.70 -9.35 -6.46
C MET A 1 -25.48 -8.12 -6.86
N SER A 2 -26.40 -7.65 -6.03
CA SER A 2 -27.14 -6.40 -6.27
C SER A 2 -26.21 -5.19 -6.14
N VAL A 3 -26.51 -4.13 -6.88
CA VAL A 3 -25.72 -2.87 -6.92
C VAL A 3 -25.56 -2.24 -5.52
N SER A 4 -26.56 -2.39 -4.64
CA SER A 4 -26.55 -1.89 -3.27
C SER A 4 -25.44 -2.49 -2.40
N ASN A 5 -25.18 -3.80 -2.51
CA ASN A 5 -24.09 -4.45 -1.76
C ASN A 5 -22.70 -3.96 -2.19
N ARG A 6 -22.54 -3.56 -3.46
CA ARG A 6 -21.27 -2.99 -3.93
C ARG A 6 -21.04 -1.61 -3.32
N ALA A 7 -22.06 -0.75 -3.30
CA ALA A 7 -21.96 0.59 -2.73
C ALA A 7 -21.64 0.55 -1.22
N GLU A 8 -22.30 -0.31 -0.45
CA GLU A 8 -21.99 -0.48 0.98
C GLU A 8 -20.59 -1.04 1.22
N LEU A 9 -20.13 -1.96 0.37
CA LEU A 9 -18.76 -2.49 0.43
C LEU A 9 -17.73 -1.40 0.13
N ILE A 10 -17.99 -0.55 -0.88
CA ILE A 10 -17.15 0.61 -1.24
C ILE A 10 -17.12 1.61 -0.08
N ALA A 11 -18.27 1.91 0.53
CA ALA A 11 -18.37 2.80 1.68
C ALA A 11 -17.56 2.25 2.88
N GLY A 12 -17.72 0.97 3.22
CA GLY A 12 -16.92 0.34 4.27
C GLY A 12 -15.43 0.28 3.93
N TYR A 13 -15.08 0.14 2.66
CA TYR A 13 -13.69 0.19 2.20
C TYR A 13 -13.09 1.60 2.37
N ALA A 14 -13.86 2.64 2.05
CA ALA A 14 -13.48 4.05 2.21
C ALA A 14 -13.38 4.45 3.69
N ASP A 15 -14.28 3.96 4.54
CA ASP A 15 -14.26 4.10 6.01
C ASP A 15 -13.04 3.42 6.64
N GLY A 16 -12.39 2.53 5.88
CA GLY A 16 -11.14 1.89 6.26
C GLY A 16 -11.30 0.54 6.95
N VAL A 17 -12.51 -0.04 6.89
CA VAL A 17 -12.77 -1.41 7.32
C VAL A 17 -11.83 -2.36 6.57
N PRO A 18 -11.17 -3.30 7.26
CA PRO A 18 -10.22 -4.19 6.63
C PRO A 18 -10.92 -5.12 5.62
N VAL A 19 -10.28 -5.35 4.48
CA VAL A 19 -10.80 -6.18 3.37
C VAL A 19 -11.24 -7.58 3.82
N ARG A 20 -10.58 -8.16 4.82
CA ARG A 20 -10.96 -9.47 5.39
C ARG A 20 -12.34 -9.44 6.03
N GLU A 21 -12.70 -8.32 6.66
CA GLU A 21 -13.97 -8.17 7.36
C GLU A 21 -15.08 -7.82 6.38
N LEU A 22 -14.79 -6.98 5.37
CA LEU A 22 -15.70 -6.75 4.25
C LEU A 22 -15.98 -8.04 3.48
N ALA A 23 -14.94 -8.84 3.21
CA ALA A 23 -15.08 -10.15 2.56
C ALA A 23 -16.01 -11.09 3.35
N ARG A 24 -15.86 -11.13 4.68
CA ARG A 24 -16.70 -11.94 5.56
C ARG A 24 -18.14 -11.43 5.63
N ARG A 25 -18.32 -10.12 5.81
CA ARG A 25 -19.64 -9.47 5.94
C ARG A 25 -20.48 -9.57 4.67
N PHE A 26 -19.84 -9.43 3.52
CA PHE A 26 -20.51 -9.48 2.21
C PHE A 26 -20.40 -10.85 1.52
N ASN A 27 -19.81 -11.85 2.20
CA ASN A 27 -19.56 -13.21 1.68
C ASN A 27 -18.93 -13.21 0.27
N VAL A 28 -17.91 -12.38 0.07
CA VAL A 28 -17.19 -12.25 -1.19
C VAL A 28 -15.72 -12.57 -1.03
N HIS A 29 -15.09 -12.96 -2.14
CA HIS A 29 -13.66 -13.18 -2.15
C HIS A 29 -12.89 -11.86 -1.94
N ARG A 30 -11.78 -11.91 -1.21
CA ARG A 30 -10.93 -10.72 -0.95
C ARG A 30 -10.44 -10.06 -2.24
N GLY A 31 -10.22 -10.86 -3.29
CA GLY A 31 -9.90 -10.38 -4.63
C GLY A 31 -11.03 -9.54 -5.22
N THR A 32 -12.27 -10.02 -5.11
CA THR A 32 -13.48 -9.32 -5.56
C THR A 32 -13.67 -7.99 -4.82
N VAL A 33 -13.41 -7.92 -3.51
CA VAL A 33 -13.44 -6.64 -2.75
C VAL A 33 -12.46 -5.63 -3.35
N ARG A 34 -11.22 -6.06 -3.67
CA ARG A 34 -10.20 -5.18 -4.27
C ARG A 34 -10.57 -4.76 -5.69
N GLU A 35 -11.13 -5.67 -6.48
CA GLU A 35 -11.60 -5.36 -7.82
C GLU A 35 -12.77 -4.39 -7.81
N ILE A 36 -13.74 -4.58 -6.93
CA ILE A 36 -14.88 -3.65 -6.77
C ILE A 36 -14.38 -2.27 -6.33
N ALA A 37 -13.47 -2.21 -5.36
CA ALA A 37 -12.85 -0.94 -4.94
C ALA A 37 -12.12 -0.27 -6.11
N ARG A 38 -11.31 -1.03 -6.88
CA ARG A 38 -10.63 -0.54 -8.07
C ARG A 38 -11.60 -0.03 -9.15
N GLN A 39 -12.68 -0.76 -9.40
CA GLN A 39 -13.73 -0.36 -10.35
C GLN A 39 -14.47 0.90 -9.90
N ALA A 40 -14.57 1.12 -8.58
CA ALA A 40 -15.14 2.34 -8.00
C ALA A 40 -14.15 3.53 -8.00
N GLY A 41 -12.96 3.37 -8.57
CA GLY A 41 -11.91 4.40 -8.56
C GLY A 41 -11.25 4.60 -7.19
N LEU A 42 -11.60 3.79 -6.19
CA LEU A 42 -10.87 3.75 -4.93
C LEU A 42 -9.53 3.07 -5.22
N ALA A 43 -8.45 3.84 -5.06
CA ALA A 43 -7.11 3.31 -5.15
C ALA A 43 -7.04 2.07 -4.27
N ALA A 44 -6.63 0.95 -4.85
CA ALA A 44 -6.41 -0.25 -4.06
C ALA A 44 -5.49 0.16 -2.91
N ARG A 45 -5.95 0.02 -1.67
CA ARG A 45 -5.12 -0.02 -0.46
C ARG A 45 -4.07 -1.11 -0.70
N ARG A 46 -3.01 -0.76 -1.44
CA ARG A 46 -1.68 -1.12 -1.02
C ARG A 46 -1.59 -0.61 0.42
N PRO A 47 -0.88 -1.29 1.32
CA PRO A 47 -0.52 -0.68 2.59
C PRO A 47 0.29 0.57 2.25
N GLU A 48 -0.42 1.65 2.02
CA GLU A 48 0.08 2.99 1.94
C GLU A 48 0.64 3.21 3.32
N LEU A 49 1.97 3.15 3.42
CA LEU A 49 2.67 3.54 4.63
C LEU A 49 1.99 4.80 5.16
N PRO A 50 1.70 4.88 6.47
CA PRO A 50 1.16 6.09 7.06
C PRO A 50 1.99 7.29 6.59
N ASP A 51 1.36 8.43 6.33
CA ASP A 51 2.06 9.58 5.76
C ASP A 51 3.27 10.01 6.61
N ALA A 52 3.19 9.84 7.93
CA ALA A 52 4.32 9.97 8.84
C ALA A 52 5.51 9.07 8.47
N ILE A 53 5.27 7.79 8.18
CA ILE A 53 6.30 6.84 7.75
C ILE A 53 6.80 7.20 6.34
N ARG A 54 5.94 7.69 5.44
CA ARG A 54 6.38 8.15 4.11
C ARG A 54 7.34 9.33 4.21
N GLN A 55 7.03 10.30 5.06
CA GLN A 55 7.90 11.44 5.31
C GLN A 55 9.23 10.99 5.95
N ASP A 56 9.19 10.04 6.87
CA ASP A 56 10.39 9.46 7.49
C ASP A 56 11.25 8.73 6.43
N VAL A 57 10.62 7.92 5.57
CA VAL A 57 11.28 7.28 4.42
C VAL A 57 11.95 8.31 3.51
N ALA A 58 11.24 9.38 3.16
CA ALA A 58 11.77 10.43 2.29
C ALA A 58 12.95 11.18 2.93
N GLN A 59 12.84 11.51 4.22
CA GLN A 59 13.92 12.12 5.02
C GLN A 59 15.15 11.23 5.10
N LEU A 60 14.99 9.95 5.46
CA LEU A 60 16.09 8.99 5.56
C LEU A 60 16.76 8.74 4.20
N TYR A 61 15.97 8.66 3.13
CA TYR A 61 16.48 8.51 1.77
C TYR A 61 17.24 9.76 1.30
N ALA A 62 16.70 10.96 1.57
CA ALA A 62 17.37 12.23 1.31
C ALA A 62 18.69 12.35 2.09
N GLY A 63 18.73 11.84 3.33
CA GLY A 63 19.93 11.72 4.16
C GLY A 63 20.98 10.71 3.67
N GLY A 64 20.78 10.08 2.50
CA GLY A 64 21.76 9.20 1.86
C GLY A 64 21.58 7.70 2.15
N MET A 65 20.58 7.30 2.95
CA MET A 65 20.34 5.88 3.20
C MET A 65 19.75 5.16 1.98
N THR A 66 20.06 3.87 1.86
CA THR A 66 19.47 3.01 0.82
C THR A 66 18.09 2.50 1.23
N LEU A 67 17.26 2.12 0.24
CA LEU A 67 15.91 1.57 0.48
C LEU A 67 15.91 0.40 1.48
N ALA A 68 16.98 -0.41 1.51
CA ALA A 68 17.15 -1.53 2.43
C ALA A 68 17.39 -1.11 3.88
N GLN A 69 18.20 -0.08 4.07
CA GLN A 69 18.46 0.46 5.41
C GLN A 69 17.21 1.13 5.97
N VAL A 70 16.46 1.84 5.11
CA VAL A 70 15.19 2.46 5.48
C VAL A 70 14.14 1.40 5.82
N ALA A 71 14.03 0.33 5.02
CA ALA A 71 13.14 -0.79 5.27
C ALA A 71 13.44 -1.47 6.62
N ALA A 72 14.72 -1.75 6.89
CA ALA A 72 15.14 -2.35 8.14
C ALA A 72 14.90 -1.43 9.35
N ARG A 73 15.16 -0.12 9.21
CA ARG A 73 14.98 0.86 10.28
C ARG A 73 13.53 1.08 10.65
N LEU A 74 12.64 1.10 9.66
CA LEU A 74 11.21 1.32 9.85
C LEU A 74 10.42 0.01 9.99
N ALA A 75 11.09 -1.15 9.97
CA ALA A 75 10.47 -2.48 9.98
C ALA A 75 9.37 -2.64 8.90
N VAL A 76 9.59 -2.04 7.74
CA VAL A 76 8.66 -2.08 6.58
C VAL A 76 9.27 -2.85 5.42
N SER A 77 8.43 -3.38 4.54
CA SER A 77 8.90 -4.11 3.35
C SER A 77 9.57 -3.19 2.31
N HIS A 78 10.54 -3.72 1.56
CA HIS A 78 11.20 -3.01 0.46
C HIS A 78 10.24 -2.37 -0.55
N GLU A 79 9.17 -3.08 -0.94
CA GLU A 79 8.14 -2.55 -1.84
C GLU A 79 7.41 -1.34 -1.25
N ALA A 80 7.23 -1.34 0.06
CA ALA A 80 6.56 -0.28 0.80
C ALA A 80 7.41 1.00 0.82
N VAL A 81 8.72 0.85 1.06
CA VAL A 81 9.70 1.96 0.94
C VAL A 81 9.77 2.49 -0.48
N ARG A 82 9.84 1.59 -1.48
CA ARG A 82 9.84 1.95 -2.91
C ARG A 82 8.60 2.76 -3.28
N SER A 83 7.43 2.31 -2.84
CA SER A 83 6.17 3.02 -3.10
C SER A 83 6.11 4.38 -2.40
N ALA A 84 6.62 4.48 -1.17
CA ALA A 84 6.68 5.73 -0.42
C ALA A 84 7.61 6.78 -1.07
N VAL A 85 8.80 6.36 -1.52
CA VAL A 85 9.73 7.25 -2.23
C VAL A 85 9.12 7.77 -3.53
N LEU A 86 8.46 6.91 -4.32
CA LEU A 86 7.77 7.31 -5.56
C LEU A 86 6.59 8.25 -5.28
N ALA A 87 5.83 8.00 -4.22
CA ALA A 87 4.69 8.84 -3.82
C ALA A 87 5.12 10.24 -3.37
N CYS A 88 6.28 10.37 -2.71
CA CYS A 88 6.87 11.65 -2.33
C CYS A 88 7.60 12.37 -3.49
N GLY A 89 7.48 11.88 -4.73
CA GLY A 89 8.14 12.49 -5.90
C GLY A 89 9.65 12.23 -5.97
N GLY A 90 10.18 11.37 -5.10
CA GLY A 90 11.58 10.97 -5.12
C GLY A 90 11.85 10.06 -6.32
N THR A 91 12.76 10.48 -7.20
CA THR A 91 13.30 9.58 -8.22
C THR A 91 14.12 8.51 -7.50
N ILE A 92 13.72 7.25 -7.64
CA ILE A 92 14.52 6.15 -7.09
C ILE A 92 15.83 6.14 -7.87
N ARG A 93 16.92 6.53 -7.18
CA ARG A 93 18.29 6.34 -7.62
C ARG A 93 18.39 4.89 -8.09
N ALA A 94 18.84 4.66 -9.31
CA ALA A 94 18.96 3.32 -9.89
C ALA A 94 19.86 2.46 -8.99
N GLY A 95 19.25 1.78 -8.02
CA GLY A 95 19.95 1.02 -7.02
C GLY A 95 20.47 -0.24 -7.69
N GLY A 96 21.80 -0.31 -7.82
CA GLY A 96 22.51 -1.45 -8.38
C GLY A 96 21.96 -2.77 -7.85
N ARG A 97 21.74 -3.70 -8.79
CA ARG A 97 21.26 -5.07 -8.60
C ARG A 97 21.78 -5.65 -7.28
N ARG A 98 20.89 -5.89 -6.32
CA ARG A 98 21.21 -6.79 -5.21
C ARG A 98 20.60 -8.14 -5.52
N ARG A 99 21.51 -9.02 -5.91
CA ARG A 99 21.41 -10.45 -6.19
C ARG A 99 20.56 -11.15 -5.13
N GLY A 100 19.76 -12.12 -5.58
CA GLY A 100 18.98 -12.99 -4.69
C GLY A 100 19.85 -13.76 -3.70
N GLY A 101 19.21 -14.17 -2.61
CA GLY A 101 19.73 -15.02 -1.54
C GLY A 101 18.85 -14.77 -0.30
N ALA A 102 18.15 -15.73 0.28
CA ALA A 102 18.24 -17.19 0.22
C ALA A 102 16.85 -17.83 0.07
#